data_AF-A0A5N7ZLH0-F1
#
_entry.id   AF-A0A5N7ZLH0-F1
#
_cell.length_a   1.000
_cell.length_b   1.000
_cell.length_c   1.000
_cell.angle_alpha   90.00
_cell.angle_beta   90.00
_cell.angle_gamma   90.00
#
_symmetry.space_group_name_H-M   'P 1'
#
loop_
_entity.id
_entity.type
_entity.pdbx_description
1 polymer ?
#
loop_
_entity_poly.entity_id
_entity_poly.type
_entity_poly.pdbx_seq_one_letter_code
_entity_poly.pdbx_strand_id
1 'polypeptide(L)'
;MFLYYRISFVLSVLALAAWAIGVAVYDAPRYGDGYGPDALGVLLYLSLWPVGLLLAHSGIVAWLVRARRPASILQGRHGIGIHLALGAGFIAYALYKF
;
A
#
# COMPACT_ATOMS: atom_id res chain seq x y z
N MET A 1 -8.90 -19.85 -5.24
CA MET A 1 -8.82 -18.73 -4.27
C MET A 1 -7.42 -18.51 -3.68
N PHE A 2 -6.69 -19.56 -3.27
CA PHE A 2 -5.39 -19.37 -2.60
C PHE A 2 -4.28 -18.78 -3.50
N LEU A 3 -4.17 -19.24 -4.75
CA LEU A 3 -3.22 -18.69 -5.72
C LEU A 3 -3.53 -17.22 -6.02
N TYR A 4 -4.82 -16.88 -6.18
CA TYR A 4 -5.27 -15.51 -6.39
C TYR A 4 -4.91 -14.58 -5.22
N TYR A 5 -5.15 -15.01 -3.99
CA TYR A 5 -4.74 -14.27 -2.80
C TYR A 5 -3.23 -13.98 -2.80
N ARG A 6 -2.40 -15.00 -3.06
CA ARG A 6 -0.94 -14.84 -3.11
C ARG A 6 -0.50 -13.83 -4.16
N ILE A 7 -1.06 -13.91 -5.38
CA ILE A 7 -0.74 -12.97 -6.46
C ILE A 7 -1.18 -11.55 -6.06
N SER A 8 -2.41 -11.38 -5.57
CA SER A 8 -2.94 -10.09 -5.11
C SER A 8 -2.06 -9.47 -4.01
N PHE A 9 -1.64 -10.27 -3.04
CA PHE A 9 -0.77 -9.82 -1.97
C PHE A 9 0.62 -9.40 -2.47
N VAL A 10 1.26 -10.22 -3.31
CA VAL A 10 2.58 -9.91 -3.90
C VAL A 10 2.52 -8.61 -4.71
N LEU A 11 1.49 -8.44 -5.55
CA LEU A 11 1.30 -7.20 -6.31
C LEU A 11 1.11 -5.99 -5.39
N SER A 12 0.35 -6.14 -4.30
CA SER A 12 0.13 -5.07 -3.33
C SER A 12 1.42 -4.66 -2.63
N VAL A 13 2.25 -5.63 -2.23
CA VAL A 13 3.54 -5.37 -1.59
C VAL A 13 4.52 -4.73 -2.56
N LEU A 14 4.58 -5.18 -3.81
CA LEU A 14 5.43 -4.57 -4.84
C LEU A 14 5.02 -3.13 -5.15
N ALA A 15 3.71 -2.88 -5.29
CA ALA A 15 3.19 -1.53 -5.50
C ALA A 15 3.50 -0.61 -4.31
N LEU A 16 3.31 -1.10 -3.09
CA LEU A 16 3.66 -0.37 -1.87
C LEU A 16 5.16 -0.08 -1.79
N ALA A 17 6.02 -1.05 -2.12
CA ALA A 17 7.47 -0.86 -2.10
C ALA A 17 7.92 0.17 -3.14
N ALA A 18 7.40 0.10 -4.38
CA ALA A 18 7.70 1.07 -5.43
C ALA A 18 7.28 2.48 -5.02
N TRP A 19 6.07 2.62 -4.47
CA TRP A 19 5.58 3.91 -3.97
C TRP A 19 6.42 4.43 -2.81
N ALA A 20 6.74 3.58 -1.82
CA ALA A 20 7.56 3.98 -0.67
C ALA A 20 8.96 4.45 -1.08
N ILE A 21 9.60 3.75 -2.04
CA ILE A 21 10.88 4.16 -2.63
C ILE A 21 10.72 5.52 -3.32
N GLY A 22 9.68 5.67 -4.16
CA GLY A 22 9.39 6.92 -4.87
C GLY A 22 9.23 8.11 -3.93
N VAL A 23 8.51 7.92 -2.82
CA VAL A 23 8.36 8.97 -1.81
C VAL A 23 9.66 9.22 -1.02
N ALA A 24 10.44 8.17 -0.73
CA ALA A 24 11.69 8.30 0.02
C ALA A 24 12.77 9.08 -0.74
N VAL A 25 12.79 8.98 -2.07
CA VAL A 25 13.71 9.74 -2.94
C VAL A 25 13.11 11.06 -3.42
N TYR A 26 11.86 11.36 -3.07
CA TYR A 26 11.18 12.58 -3.48
C TYR A 26 11.51 13.75 -2.55
N ASP A 27 12.28 14.67 -3.10
CA ASP A 27 12.53 15.99 -2.52
C ASP A 27 11.48 16.99 -3.01
N ALA A 28 10.66 17.48 -2.07
CA ALA A 28 9.64 18.46 -2.39
C ALA A 28 10.29 19.81 -2.76
N PRO A 29 9.80 20.49 -3.81
CA PRO A 29 10.24 21.84 -4.12
C PRO A 29 9.97 22.79 -2.94
N ARG A 30 10.83 23.80 -2.79
CA ARG A 30 10.70 24.77 -1.71
C ARG A 30 9.56 25.74 -2.04
N TYR A 31 8.74 26.03 -1.05
CA TYR A 31 7.62 26.96 -1.18
C TYR A 31 8.09 28.30 -1.74
N GLY A 32 7.48 28.75 -2.84
CA GLY A 32 7.79 30.05 -3.48
C GLY A 32 8.91 30.02 -4.52
N ASP A 33 9.29 28.86 -5.04
CA ASP A 33 10.22 28.74 -6.18
C ASP A 33 9.63 29.19 -7.53
N GLY A 34 8.33 29.49 -7.59
CA GLY A 34 7.64 30.00 -8.76
C GLY A 34 7.32 28.93 -9.82
N TYR A 35 7.66 27.67 -9.56
CA TYR A 35 7.25 26.55 -10.40
C TYR A 35 5.86 26.09 -9.96
N GLY A 36 5.00 25.73 -10.93
CA GLY A 36 3.67 25.18 -10.66
C GLY A 36 3.75 23.86 -9.86
N PRO A 37 2.61 23.18 -9.63
CA PRO A 37 2.60 21.93 -8.87
C PRO A 37 3.56 20.90 -9.47
N ASP A 38 4.48 20.41 -8.63
CA ASP A 38 5.50 19.46 -9.06
C ASP A 38 4.86 18.16 -9.57
N ALA A 39 5.17 17.81 -10.81
CA ALA A 39 4.53 16.70 -11.50
C ALA A 39 4.80 15.36 -10.79
N LEU A 40 5.97 15.19 -10.19
CA LEU A 40 6.33 13.98 -9.45
C LEU A 40 5.54 13.88 -8.14
N GLY A 41 5.46 14.97 -7.37
CA GLY A 41 4.64 15.06 -6.17
C GLY A 41 3.16 14.80 -6.44
N VAL A 42 2.61 15.36 -7.53
CA VAL A 42 1.24 15.08 -7.98
C VAL A 42 1.07 13.60 -8.34
N LEU A 43 2.02 13.00 -9.06
CA LEU A 43 1.95 11.59 -9.43
C LEU A 43 2.06 10.66 -8.20
N LEU A 44 2.90 11.00 -7.22
CA LEU A 44 3.02 10.27 -5.96
C LEU A 44 1.74 10.36 -5.12
N TYR A 45 1.10 11.54 -5.10
CA TYR A 45 -0.20 11.72 -4.47
C TYR A 45 -1.31 10.95 -5.20
N LEU A 46 -1.34 10.96 -6.54
CA LEU A 46 -2.34 10.21 -7.30
C LEU A 46 -2.15 8.70 -7.18
N SER A 47 -0.90 8.22 -7.16
CA SER A 47 -0.57 6.81 -7.03
C SER A 47 -0.79 6.24 -5.62
N LEU A 48 -0.94 7.10 -4.60
CA LEU A 48 -1.44 6.72 -3.28
C LEU A 48 -2.72 5.88 -3.38
N TRP A 49 -3.70 6.33 -4.18
CA TRP A 49 -5.01 5.71 -4.27
C TRP A 49 -4.98 4.28 -4.81
N PRO A 50 -4.40 3.99 -5.98
CA PRO A 50 -4.30 2.61 -6.48
C PRO A 50 -3.46 1.72 -5.55
N VAL A 51 -2.40 2.22 -4.91
CA VAL A 51 -1.60 1.46 -3.94
C VAL A 51 -2.42 1.09 -2.71
N GLY A 52 -3.14 2.07 -2.15
CA GLY A 52 -4.03 1.85 -1.01
C GLY A 52 -5.17 0.89 -1.34
N LEU A 53 -5.78 1.02 -2.53
CA LEU A 53 -6.84 0.13 -3.00
C LEU A 53 -6.36 -1.30 -3.20
N LEU A 54 -5.16 -1.51 -3.76
CA LEU A 54 -4.55 -2.84 -3.88
C LEU A 54 -4.34 -3.47 -2.50
N LEU A 55 -3.80 -2.71 -1.55
CA LEU A 55 -3.57 -3.18 -0.19
C LEU A 55 -4.88 -3.51 0.55
N ALA A 56 -5.90 -2.68 0.39
CA ALA A 56 -7.24 -2.93 0.92
C ALA A 56 -7.86 -4.18 0.28
N HIS A 57 -7.76 -4.32 -1.04
CA HIS A 57 -8.27 -5.46 -1.79
C HIS A 57 -7.60 -6.77 -1.35
N SER A 58 -6.27 -6.81 -1.26
CA SER A 58 -5.54 -7.98 -0.77
C SER A 58 -5.91 -8.32 0.69
N GLY A 59 -6.15 -7.32 1.53
CA GLY A 59 -6.65 -7.49 2.90
C GLY A 59 -8.06 -8.10 2.96
N ILE A 60 -8.99 -7.63 2.12
CA ILE A 60 -10.34 -8.20 2.01
C ILE A 60 -10.27 -9.66 1.54
N VAL A 61 -9.45 -9.95 0.53
CA VAL A 61 -9.24 -11.32 0.05
C VAL A 61 -8.63 -12.20 1.14
N ALA A 62 -7.66 -11.71 1.91
CA ALA A 62 -7.09 -12.41 3.04
C ALA A 62 -8.15 -12.77 4.10
N TRP A 63 -9.04 -11.81 4.41
CA TRP A 63 -10.15 -12.00 5.34
C TRP A 63 -11.16 -13.05 4.83
N LEU A 64 -11.58 -12.97 3.57
CA LEU A 64 -12.49 -13.94 2.94
C LEU A 64 -11.89 -15.36 2.91
N VAL A 65 -10.61 -15.46 2.58
CA VAL A 65 -9.89 -16.74 2.54
C VAL A 65 -9.77 -17.34 3.94
N ARG A 66 -9.44 -16.53 4.95
CA ARG A 66 -9.40 -16.96 6.36
C ARG A 66 -10.75 -17.49 6.83
N ALA A 67 -11.84 -16.80 6.50
CA ALA A 67 -13.20 -17.22 6.87
C ALA A 67 -13.56 -18.60 6.31
N ARG A 68 -12.93 -19.02 5.19
CA ARG A 68 -13.20 -20.32 4.54
C ARG A 68 -12.18 -21.42 4.86
N ARG A 69 -10.92 -21.09 5.16
CA ARG A 69 -9.86 -22.05 5.52
C ARG A 69 -8.80 -21.44 6.45
N PRO A 70 -8.75 -21.81 7.74
CA PRO A 70 -7.85 -21.19 8.74
C PRO A 70 -6.40 -21.70 8.74
N ALA A 71 -5.99 -22.57 7.81
CA ALA A 71 -4.88 -23.52 8.03
C ALA A 71 -3.47 -23.12 7.53
N SER A 72 -3.14 -21.85 7.24
CA SER A 72 -1.72 -21.48 6.93
C SER A 72 -1.25 -20.20 7.60
N ILE A 73 0.07 -20.04 7.81
CA ILE A 73 0.70 -18.91 8.51
C ILE A 73 0.33 -17.55 7.88
N LEU A 74 0.29 -17.48 6.54
CA LEU A 74 -0.17 -16.30 5.77
C LEU A 74 -1.71 -16.13 5.76
N GLN A 75 -2.49 -17.18 6.04
CA GLN A 75 -3.96 -17.13 6.10
C GLN A 75 -4.53 -17.07 7.53
N GLY A 76 -3.69 -17.27 8.54
CA GLY A 76 -4.05 -17.39 9.95
C GLY A 76 -3.96 -16.07 10.71
N ARG A 77 -3.73 -16.16 12.03
CA ARG A 77 -3.69 -15.01 12.98
C ARG A 77 -2.79 -13.85 12.52
N HIS A 78 -1.73 -14.15 11.77
CA HIS A 78 -0.73 -13.16 11.37
C HIS A 78 -0.98 -12.50 10.01
N GLY A 79 -1.71 -13.15 9.08
CA GLY A 79 -1.98 -12.60 7.75
C GLY A 79 -2.75 -11.29 7.79
N ILE A 80 -3.81 -11.24 8.60
CA ILE A 80 -4.58 -10.01 8.85
C ILE A 80 -3.72 -8.97 9.56
N GLY A 81 -2.91 -9.38 10.54
CA GLY A 81 -1.99 -8.49 11.25
C GLY A 81 -0.99 -7.81 10.32
N ILE A 82 -0.45 -8.53 9.33
CA ILE A 82 0.46 -7.98 8.33
C ILE A 82 -0.25 -6.92 7.47
N HIS A 83 -1.47 -7.18 6.99
CA HIS A 83 -2.20 -6.20 6.19
C HIS A 83 -2.57 -4.96 7.01
N LEU A 84 -2.95 -5.14 8.28
CA LEU A 84 -3.22 -4.03 9.18
C LEU A 84 -1.97 -3.20 9.47
N ALA A 85 -0.82 -3.84 9.71
CA ALA A 85 0.44 -3.15 9.93
C ALA A 85 0.89 -2.37 8.69
N LEU A 86 0.87 -3.01 7.51
CA LEU A 86 1.19 -2.36 6.25
C LEU A 86 0.21 -1.23 5.93
N GLY A 87 -1.09 -1.44 6.14
CA GLY A 87 -2.13 -0.44 5.89
C GLY A 87 -2.04 0.75 6.84
N ALA A 88 -1.86 0.51 8.14
CA ALA A 88 -1.68 1.57 9.13
C ALA A 88 -0.40 2.36 8.87
N GLY A 89 0.71 1.67 8.57
CA GLY A 89 1.97 2.33 8.23
C GLY A 89 1.85 3.17 6.96
N PHE A 90 1.19 2.64 5.92
CA PHE A 90 0.91 3.37 4.69
C PHE A 90 0.07 4.63 4.92
N ILE A 91 -1.04 4.52 5.66
CA ILE A 91 -1.91 5.67 5.97
C ILE A 91 -1.16 6.71 6.81
N ALA A 92 -0.47 6.28 7.87
CA ALA A 92 0.27 7.20 8.73
C ALA A 92 1.35 7.96 7.94
N TYR A 93 2.07 7.28 7.05
CA TYR A 93 3.10 7.89 6.23
C TYR A 93 2.52 8.82 5.16
N ALA A 94 1.39 8.43 4.55
CA ALA A 94 0.67 9.28 3.62
C ALA A 94 0.22 10.59 4.25
N LEU A 95 -0.40 10.53 5.44
CA LEU A 95 -0.84 11.71 6.21
C LEU A 95 0.31 12.58 6.71
N TYR A 96 1.49 11.97 6.93
CA TYR A 96 2.68 12.73 7.30
C TYR A 96 3.27 13.50 6.11
N LYS A 97 3.21 12.93 4.91
CA LYS A 97 3.88 13.48 3.71
C LYS A 97 2.98 14.41 2.88
N PHE A 98 1.67 14.15 2.83
CA PHE A 98 0.68 14.86 2.00
C PHE A 98 -0.45 15.42 2.86
#